data_AF-A0A3E3E6J6-F1
#
_entry.id   AF-A0A3E3E6J6-F1
#
_cell.length_a   1.000
_cell.length_b   1.000
_cell.length_c   1.000
_cell.angle_alpha   90.00
_cell.angle_beta   90.00
_cell.angle_gamma   90.00
#
_symmetry.space_group_name_H-M   'P 1'
#
loop_
_entity.id
_entity.type
_entity.pdbx_description
1 polymer ?
#
loop_
_entity_poly.entity_id
_entity_poly.type
_entity_poly.pdbx_seq_one_letter_code
_entity_poly.pdbx_strand_id
1 'polypeptide(L)'
;MALSAKRLGEKIGLTSQEMNVLLKEEGYQNGEPGDYSTTDKGKEYVSEKGWDNGYGGYAFRGYNYNEWDESILNNIDTSPERLSQIRTKTANERRERSAKKKKESEEYWATHSPLYSDNNSLEESDCDESNNDILGSLAIIGVLAYGLYKGIKHLYNRHKDNKKID
;
A
#
# COMPACT_ATOMS: atom_id res chain seq x y z
N MET A 1 -11.92 3.07 -26.21
CA MET A 1 -11.19 4.24 -25.62
C MET A 1 -10.00 3.67 -24.87
N ALA A 2 -8.83 4.33 -24.89
CA ALA A 2 -7.66 3.87 -24.15
C ALA A 2 -7.70 4.32 -22.68
N LEU A 3 -7.62 3.36 -21.75
CA LEU A 3 -7.82 3.56 -20.32
C LEU A 3 -6.68 2.89 -19.53
N SER A 4 -6.23 3.54 -18.45
CA SER A 4 -5.35 2.87 -17.49
C SER A 4 -6.11 1.72 -16.80
N ALA A 5 -5.38 0.74 -16.26
CA ALA A 5 -5.99 -0.36 -15.48
C ALA A 5 -6.89 0.15 -14.34
N LYS A 6 -6.58 1.32 -13.76
CA LYS A 6 -7.44 1.99 -12.78
C LYS A 6 -8.81 2.35 -13.37
N ARG A 7 -8.83 3.12 -14.46
CA ARG A 7 -10.07 3.59 -15.10
C ARG A 7 -10.86 2.44 -15.72
N LEU A 8 -10.17 1.41 -16.18
CA LEU A 8 -10.78 0.17 -16.66
C LEU A 8 -11.49 -0.58 -15.52
N GLY A 9 -10.82 -0.72 -14.37
CA GLY A 9 -11.40 -1.34 -13.17
C GLY A 9 -12.61 -0.58 -12.62
N GLU A 10 -12.55 0.76 -12.60
CA GLU A 10 -13.66 1.60 -12.14
C GLU A 10 -14.98 1.32 -12.88
N LYS A 11 -14.91 0.95 -14.17
CA LYS A 11 -16.10 0.59 -14.96
C LYS A 11 -16.80 -0.68 -14.48
N ILE A 12 -16.07 -1.58 -13.82
CA ILE A 12 -16.56 -2.88 -13.32
C ILE A 12 -16.48 -2.97 -11.79
N GLY A 13 -16.28 -1.85 -11.10
CA GLY A 13 -16.23 -1.80 -9.63
C GLY A 13 -15.00 -2.49 -9.03
N LEU A 14 -13.87 -2.48 -9.73
CA LEU A 14 -12.58 -2.98 -9.24
C LEU A 14 -11.59 -1.83 -9.01
N THR A 15 -10.70 -2.02 -8.04
CA THR A 15 -9.50 -1.19 -7.87
C THR A 15 -8.47 -1.47 -8.98
N SER A 16 -7.48 -0.59 -9.14
CA SER A 16 -6.40 -0.79 -10.13
C SER A 16 -5.65 -2.11 -9.95
N GLN A 17 -5.42 -2.52 -8.69
CA GLN A 17 -4.71 -3.75 -8.40
C GLN A 17 -5.57 -4.99 -8.69
N GLU A 18 -6.85 -4.97 -8.35
CA GLU A 18 -7.78 -6.07 -8.67
C GLU A 18 -7.97 -6.20 -10.17
N MET A 19 -8.07 -5.08 -10.90
CA MET A 19 -8.09 -5.10 -12.36
C MET A 19 -6.82 -5.73 -12.93
N ASN A 20 -5.65 -5.40 -12.36
CA ASN A 20 -4.41 -6.01 -12.80
C ASN A 20 -4.34 -7.52 -12.51
N VAL A 21 -4.87 -7.98 -11.39
CA VAL A 21 -4.99 -9.41 -11.10
C VAL A 21 -5.95 -10.07 -12.10
N LEU A 22 -7.11 -9.46 -12.39
CA LEU A 22 -8.04 -9.96 -13.39
C LEU A 22 -7.38 -10.09 -14.77
N LEU A 23 -6.69 -9.03 -15.25
CA LEU A 23 -5.97 -9.07 -16.52
C LEU A 23 -4.89 -10.17 -16.56
N LYS A 24 -4.25 -10.46 -15.42
CA LYS A 24 -3.27 -11.55 -15.29
C LYS A 24 -3.94 -12.92 -15.39
N GLU A 25 -5.02 -13.13 -14.64
CA GLU A 25 -5.76 -14.40 -14.64
C GLU A 25 -6.41 -14.72 -15.98
N GLU A 26 -6.85 -13.69 -16.70
CA GLU A 26 -7.38 -13.83 -18.06
C GLU A 26 -6.27 -13.93 -19.13
N GLY A 27 -5.00 -13.87 -18.71
CA GLY A 27 -3.83 -14.09 -19.56
C GLY A 27 -3.45 -12.92 -20.47
N TYR A 28 -3.95 -11.70 -20.21
CA TYR A 28 -3.58 -10.49 -20.98
C TYR A 28 -2.27 -9.86 -20.48
N GLN A 29 -1.89 -10.09 -19.23
CA GLN A 29 -0.61 -9.65 -18.70
C GLN A 29 0.00 -10.69 -17.76
N ASN A 30 1.29 -10.54 -17.47
CA ASN A 30 2.06 -11.37 -16.55
C ASN A 30 2.87 -10.49 -15.59
N GLY A 31 3.45 -11.12 -14.57
CA GLY A 31 4.29 -10.45 -13.59
C GLY A 31 3.58 -10.19 -12.26
N GLU A 32 4.13 -9.24 -11.50
CA GLU A 32 3.74 -8.99 -10.11
C GLU A 32 3.30 -7.54 -9.92
N PRO A 33 2.59 -7.21 -8.82
CA PRO A 33 2.17 -5.85 -8.55
C PRO A 33 3.36 -4.87 -8.55
N GLY A 34 3.39 -3.99 -9.55
CA GLY A 34 4.45 -2.99 -9.77
C GLY A 34 5.42 -3.34 -10.90
N ASP A 35 5.35 -4.55 -11.44
CA ASP A 35 6.16 -5.03 -12.55
C ASP A 35 5.33 -5.97 -13.43
N TYR A 36 4.41 -5.37 -14.18
CA TYR A 36 3.55 -6.09 -15.12
C TYR A 36 4.10 -5.95 -16.54
N SER A 37 4.05 -7.06 -17.28
CA SER A 37 4.37 -7.11 -18.71
C SER A 37 3.19 -7.67 -19.50
N THR A 38 2.99 -7.17 -20.72
CA THR A 38 1.89 -7.60 -21.57
C THR A 38 2.21 -8.92 -22.26
N THR A 39 1.25 -9.85 -22.30
CA THR A 39 1.37 -11.09 -23.08
C THR A 39 1.06 -10.86 -24.56
N ASP A 40 1.28 -11.87 -25.41
CA ASP A 40 0.87 -11.78 -26.82
C ASP A 40 -0.64 -11.56 -26.99
N LYS A 41 -1.46 -12.18 -26.12
CA LYS A 41 -2.91 -11.95 -26.05
C LYS A 41 -3.25 -10.51 -25.66
N GLY A 42 -2.51 -9.92 -24.72
CA GLY A 42 -2.72 -8.54 -24.28
C GLY A 42 -2.33 -7.48 -25.31
N LYS A 43 -1.36 -7.77 -26.20
CA LYS A 43 -0.86 -6.83 -27.21
C LYS A 43 -1.93 -6.36 -28.18
N GLU A 44 -2.97 -7.14 -28.41
CA GLU A 44 -4.11 -6.74 -29.26
C GLU A 44 -4.94 -5.59 -28.64
N TYR A 45 -4.91 -5.46 -27.30
CA TYR A 45 -5.76 -4.55 -26.55
C TYR A 45 -4.99 -3.48 -25.79
N VAL A 46 -3.66 -3.44 -25.88
CA VAL A 46 -2.84 -2.50 -25.11
C VAL A 46 -1.99 -1.62 -26.03
N SER A 47 -1.88 -0.35 -25.67
CA SER A 47 -0.85 0.54 -26.16
C SER A 47 0.08 0.87 -25.00
N GLU A 48 1.34 0.47 -25.13
CA GLU A 48 2.38 0.93 -24.21
C GLU A 48 2.69 2.40 -24.50
N LYS A 49 2.66 3.23 -23.46
CA LYS A 49 3.04 4.64 -23.49
C LYS A 49 4.26 4.86 -22.62
N GLY A 50 5.14 5.73 -23.06
CA GLY A 50 6.26 6.22 -22.27
C GLY A 50 6.01 7.66 -21.85
N TRP A 51 6.38 7.98 -20.62
CA TRP A 51 6.62 9.35 -20.22
C TRP A 51 8.07 9.48 -19.80
N ASP A 52 8.74 10.52 -20.28
CA ASP A 52 10.06 10.92 -19.81
C ASP A 52 10.13 12.44 -19.61
N ASN A 53 11.06 12.87 -18.77
CA ASN A 53 11.28 14.30 -18.49
C ASN A 53 12.21 15.00 -19.51
N GLY A 54 12.47 14.37 -20.67
CA GLY A 54 13.41 14.83 -21.68
C GLY A 54 14.87 14.60 -21.30
N TYR A 55 15.77 14.84 -22.26
CA TYR A 55 17.21 14.64 -22.08
C TYR A 55 17.84 15.82 -21.32
N GLY A 56 17.90 15.72 -19.99
CA GLY A 56 18.50 16.71 -19.09
C GLY A 56 19.61 16.13 -18.21
N GLY A 57 20.76 15.77 -18.79
CA GLY A 57 21.95 15.33 -18.04
C GLY A 57 21.71 14.14 -17.10
N TYR A 58 22.36 14.14 -15.92
CA TYR A 58 22.33 13.04 -14.93
C TYR A 58 20.96 12.79 -14.26
N ALA A 59 19.90 13.50 -14.67
CA ALA A 59 18.57 13.48 -14.05
C ALA A 59 17.47 12.88 -14.95
N PHE A 60 17.84 12.10 -15.98
CA PHE A 60 16.86 11.42 -16.83
C PHE A 60 15.98 10.49 -15.99
N ARG A 61 14.65 10.70 -16.10
CA ARG A 61 13.63 9.86 -15.51
C ARG A 61 12.58 9.58 -16.56
N GLY A 62 12.29 8.31 -16.77
CA GLY A 62 11.19 7.88 -17.59
C GLY A 62 10.54 6.64 -17.01
N TYR A 63 9.27 6.44 -17.33
CA TYR A 63 8.55 5.22 -17.02
C TYR A 63 7.58 4.91 -18.14
N ASN A 64 7.39 3.62 -18.40
CA ASN A 64 6.37 3.13 -19.30
C ASN A 64 5.11 2.76 -18.51
N TYR A 65 3.96 2.93 -19.14
CA TYR A 65 2.68 2.56 -18.59
C TYR A 65 1.77 2.04 -19.71
N ASN A 66 0.85 1.15 -19.32
CA ASN A 66 -0.07 0.51 -20.24
C ASN A 66 -1.42 1.24 -20.28
N GLU A 67 -1.88 1.57 -21.49
CA GLU A 67 -3.25 1.98 -21.75
C GLU A 67 -4.00 0.88 -22.49
N TRP A 68 -5.08 0.41 -21.91
CA TRP A 68 -5.92 -0.68 -22.41
C TRP A 68 -7.09 -0.14 -23.20
N ASP A 69 -7.37 -0.70 -24.36
CA ASP A 69 -8.63 -0.44 -25.05
C ASP A 69 -9.77 -1.07 -24.25
N GLU A 70 -10.79 -0.25 -23.99
CA GLU A 70 -12.01 -0.61 -23.27
C GLU A 70 -12.71 -1.85 -23.85
N SER A 71 -12.55 -2.12 -25.15
CA SER A 71 -13.11 -3.30 -25.82
C SER A 71 -12.68 -4.63 -25.17
N ILE A 72 -11.56 -4.66 -24.44
CA ILE A 72 -11.10 -5.83 -23.69
C ILE A 72 -12.13 -6.34 -22.68
N LEU A 73 -12.98 -5.46 -22.13
CA LEU A 73 -14.04 -5.85 -21.18
C LEU A 73 -15.09 -6.76 -21.79
N ASN A 74 -15.25 -6.74 -23.13
CA ASN A 74 -16.15 -7.65 -23.82
C ASN A 74 -15.59 -9.09 -23.90
N ASN A 75 -14.28 -9.25 -23.66
CA ASN A 75 -13.55 -10.51 -23.75
C ASN A 75 -13.06 -11.00 -22.37
N ILE A 76 -13.58 -10.42 -21.30
CA ILE A 76 -13.27 -10.79 -19.90
C ILE A 76 -14.58 -11.14 -19.21
N ASP A 77 -14.56 -12.17 -18.37
CA ASP A 77 -15.68 -12.48 -17.49
C ASP A 77 -15.81 -11.39 -16.40
N THR A 78 -16.88 -10.58 -16.53
CA THR A 78 -17.24 -9.51 -15.60
C THR A 78 -18.40 -9.91 -14.68
N SER A 79 -18.69 -11.21 -14.56
CA SER A 79 -19.72 -11.73 -13.67
C SER A 79 -19.44 -11.34 -12.21
N PRO A 80 -20.49 -11.05 -11.40
CA PRO A 80 -20.31 -10.68 -10.00
C PRO A 80 -19.52 -11.72 -9.19
N GLU A 81 -19.70 -13.00 -9.51
CA GLU A 81 -18.98 -14.11 -8.88
C GLU A 81 -17.48 -14.04 -9.17
N ARG A 82 -17.09 -13.88 -10.45
CA ARG A 82 -15.70 -13.75 -10.85
C ARG A 82 -15.03 -12.55 -10.21
N LEU A 83 -15.70 -11.40 -10.20
CA LEU A 83 -15.19 -10.19 -9.56
C LEU A 83 -15.00 -10.39 -8.05
N SER A 84 -15.89 -11.12 -7.37
CA SER A 84 -15.74 -11.47 -5.95
C SER A 84 -14.53 -12.37 -5.70
N GLN A 85 -14.30 -13.37 -6.57
CA GLN A 85 -13.11 -14.23 -6.50
C GLN A 85 -11.82 -13.42 -6.64
N ILE A 86 -11.77 -12.49 -7.60
CA ILE A 86 -10.62 -11.61 -7.81
C ILE A 86 -10.35 -10.73 -6.58
N ARG A 87 -11.38 -10.15 -5.96
CA ARG A 87 -11.24 -9.35 -4.73
C ARG A 87 -10.62 -10.20 -3.61
N THR A 88 -11.17 -11.39 -3.39
CA THR A 88 -10.69 -12.32 -2.33
C THR A 88 -9.24 -12.73 -2.57
N LYS A 89 -8.91 -13.11 -3.81
CA LYS A 89 -7.54 -13.47 -4.20
C LYS A 89 -6.57 -12.31 -4.00
N THR A 90 -6.93 -11.12 -4.49
CA THR A 90 -6.09 -9.92 -4.35
C THR A 90 -5.86 -9.57 -2.87
N ALA A 91 -6.89 -9.70 -2.02
CA ALA A 91 -6.77 -9.48 -0.58
C ALA A 91 -5.81 -10.49 0.07
N ASN A 92 -5.90 -11.77 -0.28
CA ASN A 92 -5.00 -12.80 0.25
C ASN A 92 -3.54 -12.57 -0.19
N GLU A 93 -3.31 -12.28 -1.47
CA GLU A 93 -1.96 -11.96 -1.99
C GLU A 93 -1.37 -10.70 -1.32
N ARG A 94 -2.21 -9.74 -0.91
CA ARG A 94 -1.75 -8.58 -0.12
C ARG A 94 -1.35 -8.98 1.30
N ARG A 95 -2.14 -9.83 1.96
CA ARG A 95 -1.84 -10.34 3.31
C ARG A 95 -0.52 -11.11 3.32
N GLU A 96 -0.35 -12.03 2.37
CA GLU A 96 0.86 -12.84 2.23
C GLU A 96 2.11 -11.98 1.99
N ARG A 97 2.04 -11.02 1.04
CA ARG A 97 3.18 -10.12 0.78
C ARG A 97 3.50 -9.24 1.99
N SER A 98 2.50 -8.78 2.72
CA SER A 98 2.70 -7.96 3.91
C SER A 98 3.35 -8.77 5.03
N ALA A 99 2.89 -10.01 5.27
CA ALA A 99 3.49 -10.92 6.23
C ALA A 99 4.93 -11.27 5.86
N LYS A 100 5.20 -11.54 4.58
CA LYS A 100 6.56 -11.81 4.09
C LYS A 100 7.50 -10.62 4.31
N LYS A 101 7.07 -9.41 3.94
CA LYS A 101 7.85 -8.18 4.15
C LYS A 101 8.10 -7.89 5.63
N LYS A 102 7.12 -8.16 6.49
CA LYS A 102 7.26 -8.02 7.95
C LYS A 102 8.36 -8.96 8.47
N LYS A 103 8.29 -10.24 8.10
CA LYS A 103 9.30 -11.24 8.48
C LYS A 103 10.69 -10.91 7.95
N GLU A 104 10.82 -10.55 6.68
CA GLU A 104 12.09 -10.12 6.06
C GLU A 104 12.68 -8.90 6.79
N SER A 105 11.83 -7.95 7.18
CA SER A 105 12.23 -6.78 7.97
C SER A 105 12.69 -7.18 9.37
N GLU A 106 11.95 -8.04 10.08
CA GLU A 106 12.33 -8.55 11.41
C GLU A 106 13.69 -9.26 11.39
N GLU A 107 13.92 -10.14 10.41
CA GLU A 107 15.19 -10.84 10.21
C GLU A 107 16.34 -9.87 9.92
N TYR A 108 16.10 -8.87 9.05
CA TYR A 108 17.09 -7.84 8.74
C TYR A 108 17.47 -7.05 10.00
N TRP A 109 16.49 -6.54 10.74
CA TRP A 109 16.76 -5.73 11.93
C TRP A 109 17.38 -6.53 13.08
N ALA A 110 17.00 -7.79 13.26
CA ALA A 110 17.65 -8.69 14.23
C ALA A 110 19.14 -8.89 13.94
N THR A 111 19.53 -8.88 12.66
CA THR A 111 20.92 -9.06 12.24
C THR A 111 21.73 -7.75 12.27
N HIS A 112 21.10 -6.61 11.96
CA HIS A 112 21.81 -5.35 11.69
C HIS A 112 21.67 -4.26 12.77
N SER A 113 20.86 -4.46 13.81
CA SER A 113 20.67 -3.48 14.87
C SER A 113 21.10 -4.00 16.25
N PRO A 114 22.11 -3.39 16.90
CA PRO A 114 22.53 -3.72 18.26
C PRO A 114 21.44 -3.50 19.32
N LEU A 115 20.34 -2.83 18.98
CA LEU A 115 19.22 -2.49 19.86
C LEU A 115 17.95 -3.32 19.61
N TYR A 116 17.98 -4.26 18.64
CA TYR A 116 16.80 -5.00 18.21
C TYR A 116 16.68 -6.40 18.86
N SER A 117 17.64 -6.74 19.72
CA SER A 117 17.60 -7.95 20.55
C SER A 117 17.07 -7.58 21.93
N ASP A 118 15.96 -8.20 22.32
CA ASP A 118 15.30 -8.09 23.64
C ASP A 118 14.78 -6.70 24.02
N ASN A 119 13.53 -6.41 23.62
CA ASN A 119 12.49 -5.79 24.45
C ASN A 119 11.21 -5.62 23.62
N ASN A 120 10.57 -6.73 23.25
CA ASN A 120 9.18 -6.64 22.79
C ASN A 120 8.39 -7.92 23.10
N SER A 121 8.34 -8.27 24.39
CA SER A 121 7.15 -8.92 24.95
C SER A 121 6.07 -7.84 25.13
N LEU A 122 5.54 -7.32 24.02
CA LEU A 122 4.25 -6.65 24.04
C LEU A 122 3.28 -7.66 23.42
N GLU A 123 2.40 -8.16 24.28
CA GLU A 123 1.32 -9.07 23.95
C GLU A 123 0.68 -8.69 22.61
N GLU A 124 0.70 -9.63 21.66
CA GLU A 124 -0.08 -9.52 20.44
C GLU A 124 -1.56 -9.41 20.83
N SER A 125 -2.12 -8.21 20.76
CA SER A 125 -3.57 -8.08 20.76
C SER A 125 -4.07 -8.49 19.38
N ASP A 126 -4.61 -9.69 19.28
CA ASP A 126 -5.42 -10.13 18.14
C ASP A 126 -6.53 -9.10 17.90
N CYS A 127 -6.41 -8.32 16.82
CA CYS A 127 -7.52 -7.55 16.29
C CYS A 127 -8.19 -8.37 15.19
N ASP A 128 -9.17 -9.16 15.65
CA ASP A 128 -10.17 -9.77 14.79
C ASP A 128 -10.95 -8.70 14.01
N GLU A 129 -11.26 -9.11 12.78
CA GLU A 129 -11.90 -8.40 11.70
C GLU A 129 -13.23 -7.73 12.10
N SER A 130 -13.29 -6.40 12.04
CA SER A 130 -14.54 -5.63 12.01
C SER A 130 -14.35 -4.35 11.21
N ASN A 131 -15.09 -4.27 10.11
CA ASN A 131 -15.19 -3.10 9.24
C ASN A 131 -15.62 -1.85 10.03
N ASN A 132 -14.75 -0.82 10.06
CA ASN A 132 -15.05 0.56 9.65
C ASN A 132 -13.94 1.53 10.08
N ASP A 133 -13.58 2.42 9.16
CA ASP A 133 -12.91 3.71 9.34
C ASP A 133 -11.47 3.75 9.87
N ILE A 134 -10.55 3.81 8.91
CA ILE A 134 -9.17 4.30 9.05
C ILE A 134 -9.20 5.79 9.46
N LEU A 135 -9.37 6.07 10.75
CA LEU A 135 -9.23 7.44 11.30
C LEU A 135 -8.58 7.48 12.70
N GLY A 136 -7.98 6.38 13.16
CA GLY A 136 -7.50 6.24 14.54
C GLY A 136 -5.99 6.41 14.78
N SER A 137 -5.14 6.41 13.76
CA SER A 137 -3.68 6.34 13.97
C SER A 137 -2.97 7.68 14.20
N LEU A 138 -3.60 8.82 13.85
CA LEU A 138 -3.02 10.15 14.10
C LEU A 138 -3.39 10.76 15.46
N ALA A 139 -4.46 10.28 16.11
CA ALA A 139 -4.92 10.82 17.39
C ALA A 139 -4.03 10.41 18.59
N ILE A 140 -3.40 9.23 18.53
CA ILE A 140 -2.62 8.68 19.65
C ILE A 140 -1.30 9.45 19.86
N ILE A 141 -0.67 9.92 18.77
CA ILE A 141 0.59 10.68 18.84
C ILE A 141 0.35 12.06 19.49
N GLY A 142 -0.78 12.70 19.20
CA GLY A 142 -1.14 14.01 19.78
C GLY A 142 -1.38 13.96 21.29
N VAL A 143 -2.02 12.90 21.79
CA VAL A 143 -2.28 12.74 23.23
C VAL A 143 -0.98 12.50 24.01
N LEU A 144 -0.05 11.70 23.48
CA LEU A 144 1.25 11.45 24.11
C LEU A 144 2.12 12.70 24.19
N ALA A 145 2.17 13.50 23.11
CA ALA A 145 2.91 14.76 23.09
C ALA A 145 2.31 15.80 24.07
N TYR A 146 0.98 15.87 24.16
CA TYR A 146 0.30 16.79 25.08
C TYR A 146 0.47 16.39 26.55
N GLY A 147 0.46 15.08 26.85
CA GLY A 147 0.72 14.56 28.19
C GLY A 147 2.12 14.91 28.70
N LEU A 148 3.15 14.69 27.87
CA LEU A 148 4.54 15.04 28.18
C LEU A 148 4.70 16.55 28.40
N TYR A 149 4.12 17.38 27.52
CA TYR A 149 4.16 18.83 27.66
C TYR A 149 3.54 19.31 28.98
N LYS A 150 2.37 18.76 29.35
CA LYS A 150 1.68 19.15 30.58
C LYS A 150 2.43 18.71 31.84
N GLY A 151 3.07 17.54 31.81
CA GLY A 151 3.95 17.06 32.88
C GLY A 151 5.16 17.97 33.11
N ILE A 152 5.88 18.31 32.04
CA ILE A 152 7.05 19.21 32.10
C ILE A 152 6.64 20.60 32.60
N LYS A 153 5.52 21.14 32.10
CA LYS A 153 4.99 22.44 32.54
C LYS A 153 4.61 22.44 34.02
N HIS A 154 4.05 21.34 34.53
CA HIS A 154 3.67 21.25 35.93
C HIS A 154 4.90 21.21 36.86
N LEU A 155 5.94 20.48 36.48
CA LEU A 155 7.22 20.43 37.21
C LEU A 155 7.93 21.79 37.19
N TYR A 156 7.95 22.47 36.03
CA TYR A 156 8.52 23.81 35.91
C TYR A 156 7.83 24.82 36.84
N ASN A 157 6.49 24.82 36.88
CA ASN A 157 5.73 25.72 37.76
C ASN A 157 5.96 25.39 39.24
N ARG A 158 5.96 24.11 39.62
CA ARG A 158 6.24 23.67 41.00
C ARG A 158 7.64 24.09 41.46
N HIS A 159 8.63 24.01 40.58
CA HIS A 159 10.00 24.44 40.89
C HIS A 159 10.14 25.97 40.97
N LYS A 160 9.31 26.73 40.22
CA LYS A 160 9.26 28.19 40.28
C LYS A 160 8.59 28.68 41.57
N ASP A 161 7.56 27.99 42.05
CA ASP A 161 6.85 28.35 43.27
C ASP A 161 7.69 28.01 44.52
N ASN A 162 8.46 26.92 44.49
CA ASN A 162 9.42 26.59 45.55
C ASN A 162 10.62 27.56 45.63
N LYS A 163 10.91 28.32 44.55
CA LYS A 163 11.97 29.35 44.52
C LYS A 163 11.52 30.72 45.04
N LYS A 164 10.24 30.88 45.41
CA LYS A 164 9.68 32.13 45.94
C LYS A 164 9.50 32.13 47.46
N ILE A 165 9.95 31.10 48.16
CA ILE A 165 9.78 30.92 49.61
C ILE A 165 11.11 31.12 50.39
N ASP A 166 12.19 31.57 49.72
CA ASP A 166 13.39 32.10 50.38
C ASP A 166 13.46 33.62 50.26
#